data_AF-A0A832R1A5-F1
#
_entry.id   AF-A0A832R1A5-F1
#
_cell.length_a   1.000
_cell.length_b   1.000
_cell.length_c   1.000
_cell.angle_alpha   90.00
_cell.angle_beta   90.00
_cell.angle_gamma   90.00
#
_symmetry.space_group_name_H-M   'P 1'
#
loop_
_entity.id
_entity.type
_entity.pdbx_description
1 polymer ?
#
loop_
_entity_poly.entity_id
_entity_poly.type
_entity_poly.pdbx_seq_one_letter_code
_entity_poly.pdbx_strand_id
1 'polypeptide(L)'
;MKYNGYLKAGVDFSRIKINTLTDSMVHVSIPKPEIFDTVIDEGSVQIYNESENAFNPIKISDYNEALSREKNIMINDAIKQGILKDATDQAKMVLTTMLEEMGFVEIKITEELIIPQVK
;
A
#
# COMPACT_ATOMS: atom_id res chain seq x y z
N MET A 1 -21.10 14.78 -3.48
CA MET A 1 -20.83 14.01 -2.24
C MET A 1 -19.33 13.85 -2.16
N LYS A 2 -18.67 14.36 -1.11
CA LYS A 2 -17.22 14.17 -0.91
C LYS A 2 -17.05 13.02 0.08
N TYR A 3 -16.69 11.86 -0.44
CA TYR A 3 -16.24 10.75 0.40
C TYR A 3 -14.81 11.05 0.81
N ASN A 4 -14.57 11.20 2.12
CA ASN A 4 -13.21 11.22 2.63
C ASN A 4 -12.75 9.77 2.74
N GLY A 5 -11.60 9.43 2.18
CA GLY A 5 -11.05 8.09 2.24
C GLY A 5 -9.55 8.16 2.40
N TYR A 6 -8.94 7.09 2.90
CA TYR A 6 -7.49 6.95 2.94
C TYR A 6 -7.07 5.60 2.39
N LEU A 7 -5.90 5.60 1.77
CA LEU A 7 -5.25 4.44 1.19
C LEU A 7 -3.93 4.21 1.92
N LYS A 8 -3.65 2.98 2.33
CA LYS A 8 -2.35 2.61 2.90
C LYS A 8 -1.59 1.76 1.88
N ALA A 9 -0.40 2.22 1.50
CA ALA A 9 0.54 1.47 0.68
C ALA A 9 1.87 1.36 1.42
N GLY A 10 2.61 0.29 1.15
CA GLY A 10 3.90 0.05 1.80
C GLY A 10 4.65 -1.12 1.19
N VAL A 11 5.85 -1.36 1.73
CA VAL A 11 6.67 -2.53 1.43
C VAL A 11 6.55 -3.49 2.60
N ASP A 12 6.33 -4.78 2.32
CA ASP A 12 6.29 -5.80 3.35
C ASP A 12 7.71 -6.17 3.81
N PHE A 13 8.08 -5.69 5.00
CA PHE A 13 9.43 -5.87 5.52
C PHE A 13 9.73 -7.33 5.89
N SER A 14 8.72 -8.18 6.09
CA SER A 14 8.93 -9.60 6.38
C SER A 14 9.54 -10.37 5.19
N ARG A 15 9.39 -9.83 3.97
CA ARG A 15 9.92 -10.40 2.72
C ARG A 15 11.25 -9.77 2.28
N ILE A 16 11.81 -8.84 3.06
CA ILE A 16 13.10 -8.23 2.74
C ILE A 16 14.22 -9.26 2.91
N LYS A 17 15.15 -9.29 1.96
CA LYS A 17 16.35 -10.11 2.03
C LYS A 17 17.56 -9.21 2.28
N ILE A 18 18.35 -9.55 3.29
CA ILE A 18 19.54 -8.79 3.69
C ILE A 18 20.77 -9.67 3.47
N ASN A 19 21.75 -9.14 2.77
CA ASN A 19 23.02 -9.79 2.49
C ASN A 19 24.15 -8.86 2.91
N THR A 20 24.82 -9.18 4.01
CA THR A 20 26.06 -8.51 4.42
C THR A 20 27.20 -8.98 3.52
N LEU A 21 27.79 -8.06 2.76
CA LEU A 21 28.89 -8.36 1.84
C LEU A 21 30.24 -8.22 2.54
N THR A 22 30.35 -7.26 3.46
CA THR A 22 31.48 -7.05 4.38
C THR A 22 30.97 -6.48 5.70
N ASP A 23 31.86 -6.23 6.67
CA ASP A 23 31.51 -5.58 7.94
C ASP A 23 30.96 -4.15 7.77
N SER A 24 31.22 -3.50 6.63
CA SER A 24 30.81 -2.12 6.33
C SER A 24 29.86 -2.00 5.14
N MET A 25 29.58 -3.10 4.43
CA MET A 25 28.78 -3.12 3.20
C MET A 25 27.61 -4.10 3.30
N VAL A 26 26.41 -3.60 2.98
CA VAL A 26 25.17 -4.38 3.01
C VAL A 26 24.36 -4.19 1.74
N HIS A 27 23.83 -5.29 1.23
CA HIS A 27 22.85 -5.31 0.15
C HIS A 27 21.47 -5.70 0.71
N VAL A 28 20.47 -4.91 0.40
CA VAL A 28 19.08 -5.15 0.80
C VAL A 28 18.22 -5.30 -0.44
N SER A 29 17.48 -6.40 -0.54
CA SER A 29 16.47 -6.60 -1.57
C SER A 29 15.09 -6.42 -0.96
N ILE A 30 14.34 -5.44 -1.45
CA ILE A 30 12.98 -5.14 -1.00
C ILE A 30 11.95 -5.69 -2.00
N PRO A 31 10.82 -6.26 -1.52
CA PRO A 31 9.74 -6.65 -2.40
C PRO A 31 9.08 -5.42 -3.03
N LYS A 32 8.26 -5.65 -4.06
CA LYS A 32 7.43 -4.58 -4.62
C LYS A 32 6.43 -4.06 -3.58
N PRO A 33 6.14 -2.75 -3.59
CA PRO A 33 5.14 -2.16 -2.72
C PRO A 33 3.74 -2.65 -3.11
N GLU A 34 2.87 -2.77 -2.12
CA GLU A 34 1.49 -3.20 -2.28
C GLU A 34 0.55 -2.25 -1.52
N ILE A 35 -0.73 -2.24 -1.91
CA ILE A 35 -1.78 -1.55 -1.18
C ILE A 35 -2.29 -2.52 -0.11
N PHE A 36 -2.17 -2.13 1.16
CA PHE A 36 -2.57 -2.95 2.30
C PHE A 36 -4.01 -2.67 2.74
N ASP A 37 -4.47 -1.42 2.63
CA ASP A 37 -5.74 -1.01 3.18
C ASP A 37 -6.36 0.12 2.35
N THR A 38 -7.68 0.08 2.20
CA THR A 38 -8.48 1.04 1.43
C THR A 38 -9.76 1.32 2.21
N VAL A 39 -9.79 2.46 2.90
CA VAL A 39 -10.93 2.88 3.71
C VAL A 39 -11.63 4.04 3.04
N ILE A 40 -12.95 3.91 2.91
CA ILE A 40 -13.84 5.01 2.56
C ILE A 40 -14.61 5.33 3.83
N ASP A 41 -14.53 6.57 4.32
CA ASP A 41 -15.30 7.03 5.47
C ASP A 41 -16.76 7.16 5.05
N GLU A 42 -17.58 6.24 5.55
CA GLU A 42 -19.02 6.17 5.29
C GLU A 42 -19.83 7.18 6.14
N GLY A 43 -19.16 8.11 6.84
CA GLY A 43 -19.74 9.11 7.76
C GLY A 43 -20.78 10.10 7.21
N SER A 44 -21.40 9.84 6.06
CA SER A 44 -22.58 10.57 5.56
C SER A 44 -23.70 9.69 5.00
N VAL A 45 -23.57 8.37 5.08
CA VAL A 45 -24.75 7.50 5.04
C VAL A 45 -25.09 7.22 6.48
N GLN A 46 -25.69 8.22 7.14
CA GLN A 46 -26.69 7.91 8.14
C GLN A 46 -27.68 7.02 7.39
N ILE A 47 -27.50 5.71 7.53
CA ILE A 47 -28.56 4.73 7.35
C ILE A 47 -29.54 5.14 8.45
N TYR A 48 -30.34 6.16 8.14
CA TYR A 48 -31.53 6.43 8.91
C TYR A 48 -32.21 5.10 9.03
N ASN A 49 -32.67 4.83 10.24
CA ASN A 49 -33.46 3.68 10.63
C ASN A 49 -34.84 3.74 9.90
N GLU A 50 -34.80 3.87 8.58
CA GLU A 50 -35.88 3.71 7.63
C GLU A 50 -35.70 2.29 7.10
N SER A 51 -36.48 1.29 7.46
CA SER A 51 -37.76 1.29 8.12
C SER A 51 -38.14 -0.20 8.25
N GLU A 52 -39.01 -0.53 9.18
CA GLU A 52 -39.92 -1.67 9.04
C GLU A 52 -40.81 -1.46 7.79
N ASN A 53 -40.25 -1.58 6.59
CA ASN A 53 -41.01 -1.36 5.36
C ASN A 53 -40.57 -2.39 4.31
N ALA A 54 -41.37 -3.45 4.20
CA ALA A 54 -41.20 -4.58 3.30
C ALA A 54 -41.32 -4.24 1.80
N PHE A 55 -41.31 -2.96 1.42
CA PHE A 55 -41.73 -2.48 0.10
C PHE A 55 -40.81 -1.46 -0.58
N ASN A 56 -39.62 -1.16 -0.05
CA ASN A 56 -38.64 -0.36 -0.80
C ASN A 56 -37.40 -1.21 -1.16
N PRO A 57 -37.36 -1.87 -2.33
CA PRO A 57 -36.18 -2.58 -2.79
C PRO A 57 -35.17 -1.57 -3.36
N ILE A 58 -34.68 -0.65 -2.53
CA ILE A 58 -33.35 -0.08 -2.79
C ILE A 58 -32.42 -1.23 -2.43
N LYS A 59 -32.09 -2.01 -3.45
CA LYS A 59 -31.35 -3.25 -3.30
C LYS A 59 -30.02 -2.88 -2.67
N ILE A 60 -29.78 -3.31 -1.44
CA ILE A 60 -28.51 -3.13 -0.72
C ILE A 60 -27.32 -3.58 -1.61
N SER A 61 -27.56 -4.48 -2.56
CA SER A 61 -26.61 -4.86 -3.62
C SER A 61 -26.09 -3.67 -4.44
N ASP A 62 -26.96 -2.75 -4.86
CA ASP A 62 -26.62 -1.66 -5.77
C ASP A 62 -25.74 -0.61 -5.05
N TYR A 63 -25.95 -0.45 -3.74
CA TYR A 63 -25.13 0.37 -2.86
C TYR A 63 -23.73 -0.24 -2.66
N ASN A 64 -23.65 -1.54 -2.35
CA ASN A 64 -22.37 -2.24 -2.22
C ASN A 64 -21.57 -2.25 -3.53
N GLU A 65 -22.24 -2.36 -4.68
CA GLU A 65 -21.61 -2.28 -5.99
C GLU A 65 -21.09 -0.87 -6.32
N ALA A 66 -21.80 0.18 -5.92
CA ALA A 66 -21.34 1.55 -6.05
C ALA A 66 -20.09 1.81 -5.17
N LEU A 67 -20.09 1.35 -3.92
CA LEU A 67 -18.95 1.47 -3.02
C LEU A 67 -17.71 0.72 -3.54
N SER A 68 -17.89 -0.50 -4.05
CA SER A 68 -16.80 -1.28 -4.64
C SER A 68 -16.19 -0.57 -5.86
N ARG A 69 -17.03 0.05 -6.71
CA ARG A 69 -16.55 0.85 -7.85
C ARG A 69 -15.73 2.06 -7.40
N GLU A 70 -16.21 2.82 -6.43
CA GLU A 70 -15.49 3.98 -5.87
C GLU A 70 -14.14 3.57 -5.25
N LYS A 71 -14.07 2.44 -4.52
CA LYS A 71 -12.81 1.89 -4.00
C LYS A 71 -11.79 1.62 -5.11
N ASN A 72 -12.24 0.98 -6.19
CA ASN A 72 -11.38 0.67 -7.33
C ASN A 72 -10.91 1.93 -8.07
N ILE A 73 -11.76 2.95 -8.21
CA ILE A 73 -11.36 4.23 -8.80
C ILE A 73 -10.28 4.89 -7.94
N MET A 74 -10.50 4.98 -6.62
CA MET A 74 -9.53 5.57 -5.69
C MET A 74 -8.18 4.85 -5.71
N ILE A 75 -8.18 3.50 -5.73
CA ILE A 75 -6.95 2.69 -5.85
C ILE A 75 -6.22 3.02 -7.16
N ASN A 76 -6.93 3.00 -8.29
CA ASN A 76 -6.33 3.23 -9.59
C ASN A 76 -5.76 4.65 -9.72
N ASP A 77 -6.47 5.64 -9.18
CA ASP A 77 -6.02 7.03 -9.21
C ASP A 77 -4.80 7.23 -8.32
N ALA A 78 -4.75 6.62 -7.13
CA ALA A 78 -3.57 6.67 -6.28
C ALA A 78 -2.36 5.96 -6.91
N ILE A 79 -2.57 4.82 -7.59
CA ILE A 79 -1.51 4.14 -8.36
C ILE A 79 -0.99 5.06 -9.47
N LYS A 80 -1.87 5.73 -10.23
CA LYS A 80 -1.47 6.70 -11.26
C LYS A 80 -0.74 7.91 -10.68
N GLN A 81 -1.11 8.34 -9.47
CA GLN A 81 -0.44 9.42 -8.75
C GLN A 81 0.92 9.01 -8.17
N GLY A 82 1.25 7.71 -8.19
CA GLY A 82 2.57 7.23 -7.80
C GLY A 82 2.67 6.74 -6.36
N ILE A 83 1.56 6.45 -5.67
CA ILE A 83 1.60 6.02 -4.25
C ILE A 83 2.51 4.81 -4.01
N LEU A 84 2.60 3.89 -4.97
CA LEU A 84 3.50 2.73 -4.88
C LEU A 84 4.97 3.16 -4.96
N LYS A 85 5.30 4.10 -5.84
CA LYS A 85 6.65 4.66 -5.93
C LYS A 85 7.01 5.38 -4.63
N ASP A 86 6.09 6.17 -4.09
CA ASP A 86 6.29 6.86 -2.81
C ASP A 86 6.52 5.86 -1.69
N ALA A 87 5.73 4.78 -1.62
CA ALA A 87 5.93 3.71 -0.65
C ALA A 87 7.33 3.06 -0.77
N THR A 88 7.80 2.79 -1.98
CA THR A 88 9.16 2.30 -2.22
C THR A 88 10.22 3.28 -1.74
N ASP A 89 10.08 4.57 -2.07
CA ASP A 89 11.06 5.59 -1.74
C ASP A 89 11.14 5.82 -0.21
N GLN A 90 9.99 5.83 0.46
CA GLN A 90 9.93 5.89 1.94
C GLN A 90 10.57 4.66 2.59
N ALA A 91 10.30 3.45 2.07
CA ALA A 91 10.93 2.23 2.57
C ALA A 91 12.46 2.28 2.42
N LYS A 92 12.95 2.70 1.24
CA LYS A 92 14.41 2.87 1.00
C LYS A 92 15.02 3.86 1.97
N MET A 93 14.37 5.00 2.20
CA MET A 93 14.85 6.03 3.13
C MET A 93 14.98 5.49 4.55
N VAL A 94 13.93 4.85 5.08
CA VAL A 94 13.93 4.27 6.44
C VAL A 94 15.02 3.21 6.59
N LEU A 95 15.16 2.31 5.59
CA LEU A 95 16.18 1.26 5.61
C LEU A 95 17.59 1.83 5.55
N THR A 96 17.84 2.83 4.70
CA THR A 96 19.14 3.49 4.62
C THR A 96 19.50 4.12 5.95
N THR A 97 18.63 4.94 6.54
CA THR A 97 18.90 5.60 7.82
C THR A 97 19.18 4.58 8.94
N MET A 98 18.36 3.52 9.04
CA MET A 98 18.57 2.48 10.05
C MET A 98 19.91 1.77 9.88
N LEU A 99 20.33 1.46 8.64
CA LEU A 99 21.59 0.77 8.38
C LEU A 99 22.81 1.69 8.58
N GLU A 100 22.69 2.98 8.26
CA GLU A 100 23.71 3.98 8.57
C GLU A 100 23.93 4.10 10.09
N GLU A 101 22.85 4.15 10.88
CA GLU A 101 22.91 4.17 12.35
C GLU A 101 23.55 2.89 12.93
N MET A 102 23.44 1.76 12.23
CA MET A 102 24.11 0.51 12.60
C MET A 102 25.60 0.46 12.21
N GLY A 103 26.10 1.47 11.49
CA GLY A 103 27.52 1.60 11.10
C GLY A 103 27.86 1.09 9.70
N PHE A 104 26.86 0.73 8.88
CA PHE A 104 27.10 0.44 7.47
C PHE A 104 27.38 1.73 6.69
N VAL A 105 28.40 1.70 5.84
CA VAL A 105 28.82 2.85 5.03
C VAL A 105 28.35 2.69 3.58
N GLU A 106 28.40 1.45 3.08
CA GLU A 106 28.00 1.13 1.71
C GLU A 106 26.69 0.34 1.72
N ILE A 107 25.57 1.05 1.55
CA ILE A 107 24.23 0.46 1.54
C ILE A 107 23.70 0.45 0.11
N LYS A 108 23.39 -0.75 -0.39
CA LYS A 108 22.79 -0.93 -1.71
C LYS A 108 21.40 -1.55 -1.56
N ILE A 109 20.36 -0.78 -1.86
CA ILE A 109 18.97 -1.26 -1.85
C ILE A 109 18.47 -1.48 -3.27
N THR A 110 17.99 -2.69 -3.56
CA THR A 110 17.39 -3.05 -4.84
C THR A 110 15.96 -3.55 -4.64
N GLU A 111 15.07 -3.25 -5.57
CA GLU A 111 13.77 -3.92 -5.63
C GLU A 111 13.96 -5.32 -6.21
N GLU A 112 13.17 -6.32 -5.77
CA GLU A 112 13.13 -7.66 -6.38
C GLU A 112 12.71 -7.57 -7.86
N LEU A 113 13.68 -7.26 -8.71
CA LEU A 113 13.71 -7.65 -10.11
C LEU A 113 14.51 -8.94 -10.12
N ILE A 114 13.82 -10.04 -10.43
CA ILE A 114 14.32 -11.39 -10.76
C ILE A 114 15.85 -11.43 -10.79
N ILE A 115 16.44 -12.11 -9.80
CA ILE A 115 17.87 -12.44 -9.79
C ILE A 115 18.21 -12.97 -11.20
N PRO A 116 19.07 -12.30 -12.00
CA PRO A 116 19.49 -12.90 -13.26
C PRO A 116 20.17 -14.21 -12.88
N GLN A 117 19.57 -15.32 -13.32
CA GLN A 117 20.16 -16.63 -13.18
C GLN A 117 21.51 -16.57 -13.90
N VAL A 118 22.59 -16.55 -13.12
CA VAL A 118 23.94 -16.70 -13.67
C VAL A 118 24.01 -18.13 -14.19
N LYS A 119 24.05 -18.26 -15.51
CA LYS A 119 24.26 -19.53 -16.20
C LYS A 119 25.75 -19.82 -16.29
#